data_AF-X8J0D3-F1
#
_entry.id   AF-X8J0D3-F1
#
_cell.length_a   1.000
_cell.length_b   1.000
_cell.length_c   1.000
_cell.angle_alpha   90.00
_cell.angle_beta   90.00
_cell.angle_gamma   90.00
#
_symmetry.space_group_name_H-M   'P 1'
#
loop_
_entity.id
_entity.type
_entity.pdbx_description
1 polymer ?
#
loop_
_entity_poly.entity_id
_entity_poly.type
_entity_poly.pdbx_seq_one_letter_code
_entity_poly.pdbx_strand_id
1 'polypeptide(L)' 'MTTVTVKPTTTAVSSGGSSSGTVAKYGQCGGNGYSGPTQCASGSTCKLNNEYYSQCL' A
#
# COMPACT_ATOMS: atom_id res chain seq x y z
N MET A 1 35.06 -17.12 -9.49
CA MET A 1 34.31 -15.97 -8.93
C MET A 1 33.05 -15.81 -9.76
N THR A 2 31.92 -16.33 -9.28
CA THR A 2 30.69 -16.41 -10.08
C THR A 2 29.89 -15.11 -9.91
N THR A 3 29.85 -14.30 -10.96
CA THR A 3 29.02 -13.10 -11.04
C THR A 3 27.54 -13.48 -11.11
N VAL A 4 26.75 -13.09 -10.11
CA VAL A 4 25.28 -13.21 -10.15
C VAL A 4 24.67 -11.88 -10.57
N THR A 5 24.16 -11.86 -11.80
CA THR A 5 23.37 -10.76 -12.37
C THR A 5 21.93 -10.89 -11.85
N VAL A 6 21.49 -10.00 -10.95
CA VAL A 6 20.08 -9.95 -10.50
C VAL A 6 19.30 -8.86 -11.25
N LYS A 7 18.35 -9.27 -12.08
CA LYS A 7 17.26 -8.43 -12.60
C LYS A 7 16.11 -9.37 -13.03
N PRO A 8 14.82 -9.00 -12.88
CA PRO A 8 14.16 -8.08 -11.95
C PRO A 8 12.99 -8.79 -11.22
N THR A 9 12.67 -8.37 -10.00
CA THR A 9 11.32 -8.61 -9.48
C THR A 9 10.89 -7.33 -8.78
N THR A 10 10.30 -6.41 -9.54
CA THR A 10 9.23 -5.61 -8.93
C THR A 10 8.24 -6.64 -8.44
N THR A 11 8.26 -6.91 -7.14
CA THR A 11 7.22 -7.66 -6.47
C THR A 11 5.94 -6.91 -6.79
N ALA A 12 5.27 -7.33 -7.87
CA ALA A 12 3.84 -7.17 -7.99
C ALA A 12 3.29 -8.01 -6.84
N VAL A 13 3.33 -7.44 -5.62
CA VAL A 13 2.43 -7.89 -4.58
C VAL A 13 1.07 -7.69 -5.20
N SER A 14 0.41 -8.83 -5.39
CA SER A 14 -0.87 -8.94 -6.05
C SER A 14 -1.75 -7.75 -5.69
N SER A 15 -2.20 -7.03 -6.72
CA SER A 15 -3.55 -6.50 -6.74
C SER A 15 -4.48 -7.68 -6.45
N GLY A 16 -4.71 -7.93 -5.17
CA GLY A 16 -5.20 -9.20 -4.66
C GLY A 16 -5.81 -9.01 -3.29
N GLY A 17 -6.67 -8.01 -3.18
CA GLY A 17 -7.56 -7.83 -2.06
C GLY A 17 -8.80 -7.17 -2.62
N SER A 18 -9.75 -7.99 -3.06
CA SER A 18 -11.15 -7.61 -3.15
C SER A 18 -11.66 -7.22 -1.75
N SER A 19 -11.17 -6.12 -1.21
CA SER A 19 -11.83 -5.40 -0.13
C SER A 19 -12.51 -4.25 -0.83
N SER A 20 -13.77 -4.48 -1.17
CA SER A 20 -14.77 -3.48 -1.58
C SER A 20 -15.03 -2.46 -0.45
N GLY A 21 -13.99 -1.99 0.22
CA GLY A 21 -14.04 -1.17 1.42
C GLY A 21 -12.96 -0.13 1.30
N THR A 22 -13.34 1.03 0.81
CA THR A 22 -12.51 2.22 0.97
C THR A 22 -12.22 2.45 2.45
N VAL A 23 -10.99 2.85 2.78
CA VAL A 23 -10.60 3.23 4.13
C VAL A 23 -11.38 4.48 4.52
N ALA A 24 -12.07 4.44 5.67
CA ALA A 24 -12.75 5.61 6.21
C ALA A 24 -11.76 6.78 6.39
N LYS A 25 -12.27 8.01 6.35
CA LYS A 25 -11.47 9.20 6.69
C LYS A 25 -10.83 8.97 8.08
N TYR A 26 -9.55 9.28 8.20
CA TYR A 26 -8.66 9.02 9.33
C TYR A 26 -8.21 7.55 9.53
N GLY A 27 -8.60 6.61 8.66
CA GLY A 27 -8.11 5.24 8.69
C GLY A 27 -6.74 5.05 8.01
N GLN A 28 -6.07 3.93 8.31
CA GLN A 28 -4.81 3.57 7.65
C GLN A 28 -5.07 3.08 6.23
N CYS A 29 -4.39 3.68 5.25
CA CYS A 29 -4.49 3.37 3.83
C CYS A 29 -3.17 2.93 3.19
N GLY A 30 -2.13 2.76 3.99
CA GLY A 30 -0.83 2.36 3.47
C GLY A 30 0.23 2.26 4.55
N GLY A 31 1.39 1.78 4.14
CA GLY A 31 2.55 1.57 4.98
C GLY A 31 3.27 0.25 4.67
N ASN A 32 4.55 0.18 5.01
CA ASN A 32 5.32 -1.06 4.97
C ASN A 32 4.64 -2.14 5.82
N GLY A 33 4.26 -3.25 5.19
CA GLY A 33 3.54 -4.37 5.82
C GLY A 33 2.00 -4.25 5.84
N TYR A 34 1.43 -3.13 5.39
CA TYR A 34 -0.02 -2.96 5.33
C TYR A 34 -0.63 -3.75 4.16
N SER A 35 -1.49 -4.73 4.47
CA SER A 35 -2.17 -5.59 3.49
C SER A 35 -3.67 -5.24 3.32
N GLY A 36 -4.12 -4.11 3.88
CA GLY A 36 -5.50 -3.66 3.81
C GLY A 36 -5.80 -2.79 2.57
N PRO A 37 -7.02 -2.23 2.48
CA PRO A 37 -7.40 -1.34 1.38
C PRO A 37 -6.53 -0.09 1.36
N THR A 38 -5.99 0.26 0.18
CA THR A 38 -5.15 1.46 -0.01
C THR A 38 -5.92 2.66 -0.56
N GLN A 39 -7.16 2.43 -1.00
CA GLN A 39 -8.06 3.49 -1.44
C GLN A 39 -8.82 4.07 -0.27
N CYS A 40 -8.80 5.39 -0.15
CA CYS A 40 -9.60 6.14 0.80
C CYS A 40 -11.05 6.29 0.33
N ALA A 41 -11.95 6.54 1.29
CA ALA A 41 -13.34 6.87 1.00
C ALA A 41 -13.41 8.12 0.11
N SER A 42 -14.46 8.20 -0.71
CA SER A 42 -14.65 9.33 -1.61
C SER A 42 -14.61 10.65 -0.82
N GLY A 43 -13.77 11.59 -1.28
CA GLY A 43 -13.50 12.84 -0.57
C GLY A 43 -12.38 12.78 0.48
N SER A 44 -11.62 11.68 0.56
CA SER A 44 -10.40 11.57 1.35
C SER A 44 -9.24 11.07 0.49
N THR A 45 -8.02 11.48 0.81
CA THR A 45 -6.79 11.14 0.07
C THR A 45 -5.82 10.45 1.00
N CYS A 46 -5.14 9.42 0.49
CA CYS A 46 -4.14 8.71 1.28
C CYS A 46 -2.89 9.58 1.44
N LYS A 47 -2.69 10.12 2.64
CA LYS A 47 -1.52 10.91 3.02
C LYS A 47 -0.52 10.00 3.72
N LEU A 48 0.69 9.91 3.19
CA LEU A 48 1.79 9.24 3.88
C LEU A 48 2.22 10.09 5.08
N ASN A 49 2.17 9.50 6.28
CA ASN A 49 2.73 10.11 7.49
C ASN A 49 4.15 9.57 7.74
N ASN A 50 4.33 8.26 7.60
CA ASN A 50 5.61 7.58 7.80
C ASN A 50 5.70 6.36 6.87
N GLU A 51 6.90 5.78 6.78
CA GLU A 51 7.18 4.62 5.92
C GLU A 51 6.29 3.40 6.22
N TYR A 52 5.84 3.26 7.48
CA TYR A 52 4.95 2.19 7.94
C TYR A 52 3.49 2.63 8.07
N TYR A 53 3.15 3.90 7.85
CA TYR A 53 1.81 4.42 8.12
C TYR A 53 1.38 5.55 7.18
N SER A 54 0.30 5.33 6.44
CA SER A 54 -0.40 6.34 5.66
C SER A 54 -1.84 6.44 6.13
N GLN A 55 -2.37 7.66 6.26
CA GLN A 55 -3.71 7.93 6.76
C GLN A 55 -4.57 8.62 5.70
N CYS A 56 -5.85 8.25 5.61
CA CYS A 56 -6.82 8.95 4.75
C CYS A 56 -7.21 10.30 5.35
N LEU A 57 -6.93 11.39 4.66
CA LEU A 57 -7.30 12.75 5.08
C LEU A 57 -8.18 13.46 4.06
#